data_AF-A0AAE0Y4N1-F1
#
_entry.id   AF-A0AAE0Y4N1-F1
#
_cell.length_a   1.000
_cell.length_b   1.000
_cell.length_c   1.000
_cell.angle_alpha   90.00
_cell.angle_beta   90.00
_cell.angle_gamma   90.00
#
_symmetry.space_group_name_H-M   'P 1'
#
loop_
_entity.id
_entity.type
_entity.pdbx_description
1 polymer ?
#
loop_
_entity_poly.entity_id
_entity_poly.type
_entity_poly.pdbx_seq_one_letter_code
_entity_poly.pdbx_strand_id
1 'polypeptide(L)'
;MTFPTVSFDPISMYGHSEFDLSIIFKHGGFDQSFFKAYHSLVPRATGFEQRYDLYSLHHHFQIWAHFGDEFVEDALGIVEPEIFRPTFGKGFKTSCLDLLRKLEKQLK
;
A
#
# COMPACT_ATOMS: atom_id res chain seq x y z
N MET A 1 -21.42 8.85 25.77
CA MET A 1 -21.36 9.77 24.62
C MET A 1 -20.44 9.14 23.59
N THR A 2 -20.92 8.85 22.40
CA THR A 2 -20.08 8.44 21.27
C THR A 2 -19.77 9.68 20.44
N PHE A 3 -18.50 10.03 20.33
CA PHE A 3 -18.05 11.05 19.40
C PHE A 3 -18.00 10.46 17.99
N PRO A 4 -18.26 11.25 16.95
CA PRO A 4 -18.07 10.79 15.58
C PRO A 4 -16.59 10.46 15.34
N THR A 5 -16.33 9.45 14.52
CA THR A 5 -14.97 9.13 14.07
C THR A 5 -14.44 10.27 13.19
N VAL A 6 -13.25 10.77 13.50
CA VAL A 6 -12.57 11.85 12.77
C VAL A 6 -11.22 11.35 12.25
N SER A 7 -10.89 11.67 11.00
CA SER A 7 -9.59 11.38 10.38
C SER A 7 -8.76 12.67 10.31
N PHE A 8 -7.45 12.56 10.53
CA PHE A 8 -6.50 13.68 10.56
C PHE A 8 -5.39 13.47 9.52
N ASP A 9 -4.64 14.52 9.22
CA ASP A 9 -3.46 14.54 8.34
C ASP A 9 -3.68 13.88 6.95
N PRO A 10 -4.64 14.39 6.16
CA PRO A 10 -4.97 13.77 4.88
C PRO A 10 -3.88 13.98 3.83
N ILE A 11 -3.60 12.92 3.06
CA ILE A 11 -2.86 12.98 1.79
C ILE A 11 -3.87 12.76 0.66
N SER A 12 -4.85 13.66 0.56
CA SER A 12 -6.00 13.47 -0.33
C SER A 12 -5.61 13.44 -1.81
N MET A 13 -6.10 12.41 -2.52
CA MET A 13 -5.95 12.28 -3.96
C MET A 13 -7.16 11.62 -4.60
N TYR A 14 -7.37 11.86 -5.89
CA TYR A 14 -8.29 11.06 -6.69
C TYR A 14 -7.58 9.76 -7.08
N GLY A 15 -7.99 8.65 -6.48
CA GLY A 15 -7.35 7.35 -6.65
C GLY A 15 -8.33 6.19 -6.50
N HIS A 16 -7.79 4.99 -6.56
CA HIS A 16 -8.56 3.78 -6.33
C HIS A 16 -8.96 3.67 -4.86
N SER A 17 -10.22 3.35 -4.55
CA SER A 17 -10.73 3.33 -3.17
C SER A 17 -10.06 2.30 -2.27
N GLU A 18 -9.49 1.24 -2.86
CA GLU A 18 -8.76 0.21 -2.12
C GLU A 18 -7.37 0.68 -1.65
N PHE A 19 -6.90 1.85 -2.09
CA PHE A 19 -5.60 2.38 -1.71
C PHE A 19 -5.50 2.64 -0.21
N ASP A 20 -6.50 3.30 0.37
CA ASP A 20 -6.56 3.58 1.82
C ASP A 20 -6.66 2.31 2.67
N LEU A 21 -7.19 1.22 2.12
CA LEU A 21 -7.28 -0.06 2.83
C LEU A 21 -5.91 -0.64 3.13
N SER A 22 -4.90 -0.36 2.29
CA SER A 22 -3.55 -0.87 2.50
C SER A 22 -2.83 -0.21 3.67
N ILE A 23 -3.12 1.07 3.96
CA ILE A 23 -2.64 1.75 5.18
C ILE A 23 -3.32 1.14 6.41
N ILE A 24 -4.65 1.05 6.35
CA ILE A 24 -5.54 0.69 7.46
C ILE A 24 -5.27 -0.72 7.96
N PHE A 25 -5.03 -1.67 7.05
CA PHE A 25 -4.89 -3.08 7.40
C PHE A 25 -3.50 -3.39 7.98
N LYS A 26 -2.45 -2.72 7.51
CA LYS A 26 -1.06 -3.01 7.91
C LYS A 26 -0.64 -2.33 9.22
N HIS A 27 -1.13 -1.11 9.48
CA HIS A 27 -0.77 -0.35 10.68
C HIS A 27 -1.66 -0.66 11.89
N GLY A 28 -2.67 -1.52 11.71
CA GLY A 28 -3.61 -1.90 12.76
C GLY A 28 -4.61 -0.80 13.11
N GLY A 29 -5.60 -1.15 13.93
CA GLY A 29 -6.61 -0.21 14.45
C GLY A 29 -8.04 -0.46 14.00
N PHE A 30 -8.25 -1.32 13.00
CA PHE A 30 -9.59 -1.68 12.53
C PHE A 30 -9.79 -3.19 12.56
N ASP A 31 -10.93 -3.62 13.09
CA ASP A 31 -11.30 -5.03 13.19
C ASP A 31 -12.07 -5.51 11.95
N GLN A 32 -12.43 -6.79 11.93
CA GLN A 32 -13.17 -7.40 10.82
C GLN A 32 -14.55 -6.75 10.59
N SER A 33 -15.12 -6.09 11.60
CA SER A 33 -16.42 -5.41 11.48
C SER A 33 -16.33 -4.20 10.56
N PHE A 34 -15.23 -3.45 10.61
CA PHE A 34 -14.95 -2.34 9.69
C PHE A 34 -14.92 -2.85 8.24
N PHE A 35 -14.13 -3.89 7.96
CA PHE A 35 -14.00 -4.44 6.60
C PHE A 35 -15.31 -4.99 6.07
N LYS A 36 -16.11 -5.63 6.92
CA LYS A 36 -17.44 -6.13 6.53
C LYS A 36 -18.39 -4.99 6.16
N ALA A 37 -18.39 -3.89 6.93
CA ALA A 37 -19.20 -2.72 6.65
C ALA A 37 -18.71 -1.93 5.42
N TYR A 38 -17.39 -1.84 5.22
CA TYR A 38 -16.83 -1.24 4.01
C TYR A 38 -17.22 -2.04 2.77
N HIS A 39 -17.01 -3.36 2.78
CA HIS A 39 -17.27 -4.20 1.61
C HIS A 39 -18.75 -4.48 1.33
N SER A 40 -19.66 -4.15 2.26
CA SER A 40 -21.09 -4.13 1.95
C SER A 40 -21.50 -2.92 1.08
N LEU A 41 -20.69 -1.85 1.10
CA LEU A 41 -20.89 -0.64 0.28
C LEU A 41 -19.98 -0.63 -0.96
N VAL A 42 -18.73 -1.07 -0.81
CA VAL A 42 -17.72 -1.11 -1.87
C VAL A 42 -17.20 -2.55 -2.01
N PRO A 43 -17.83 -3.36 -2.88
CA PRO A 43 -17.46 -4.76 -3.06
C PRO A 43 -16.01 -4.92 -3.53
N ARG A 44 -15.35 -5.98 -3.09
CA ARG A 44 -14.01 -6.33 -3.60
C ARG A 44 -14.10 -6.66 -5.08
N ALA A 45 -13.30 -5.98 -5.89
CA ALA A 45 -13.14 -6.35 -7.29
C ALA A 45 -12.10 -7.48 -7.42
N THR A 46 -12.19 -8.26 -8.49
CA THR A 46 -11.16 -9.24 -8.86
C THR A 46 -9.78 -8.58 -8.85
N GLY A 47 -8.77 -9.26 -8.29
CA GLY A 47 -7.42 -8.70 -8.12
C GLY A 47 -7.20 -7.87 -6.84
N PHE A 48 -8.15 -7.89 -5.90
CA PHE A 48 -8.08 -7.13 -4.65
C PHE A 48 -6.77 -7.38 -3.88
N GLU A 49 -6.42 -8.65 -3.64
CA GLU A 49 -5.23 -8.99 -2.85
C GLU A 49 -3.94 -8.50 -3.53
N GLN A 50 -3.85 -8.62 -4.87
CA GLN A 50 -2.69 -8.11 -5.62
C GLN A 50 -2.58 -6.57 -5.55
N ARG A 51 -3.70 -5.86 -5.61
CA ARG A 51 -3.72 -4.40 -5.45
C ARG A 51 -3.40 -4.00 -4.02
N TYR A 52 -3.89 -4.75 -3.04
CA TYR A 52 -3.56 -4.55 -1.63
C TYR A 52 -2.05 -4.64 -1.40
N ASP A 53 -1.38 -5.65 -1.95
CA ASP A 53 0.08 -5.78 -1.87
C ASP A 53 0.79 -4.63 -2.59
N LEU A 54 0.32 -4.25 -3.79
CA LEU A 54 0.86 -3.13 -4.56
C LEU A 54 0.75 -1.79 -3.81
N TYR A 55 -0.39 -1.50 -3.19
CA TYR A 55 -0.60 -0.27 -2.44
C TYR A 55 0.16 -0.29 -1.10
N SER A 56 0.23 -1.46 -0.45
CA SER A 56 1.07 -1.64 0.73
C SER A 56 2.52 -1.33 0.41
N LEU A 57 3.04 -1.85 -0.69
CA LEU A 57 4.39 -1.58 -1.17
C LEU A 57 4.63 -0.08 -1.39
N HIS A 58 3.67 0.62 -2.01
CA HIS A 58 3.76 2.07 -2.19
C HIS A 58 3.90 2.80 -0.85
N HIS A 59 3.13 2.43 0.18
CA HIS A 59 3.27 3.04 1.50
C HIS A 59 4.59 2.73 2.17
N HIS A 60 5.14 1.53 2.00
CA HIS A 60 6.44 1.22 2.57
C HIS A 60 7.54 2.04 1.91
N PHE A 61 7.43 2.30 0.61
CA PHE A 61 8.33 3.25 -0.05
C PHE A 61 8.16 4.67 0.46
N GLN A 62 6.93 5.12 0.72
CA GLN A 62 6.71 6.43 1.32
C GLN A 62 7.33 6.54 2.72
N ILE A 63 7.14 5.53 3.56
CA ILE A 63 7.73 5.47 4.91
C ILE A 63 9.26 5.46 4.81
N TRP A 64 9.84 4.57 4.00
CA TRP A 64 11.28 4.53 3.79
C TRP A 64 11.83 5.87 3.28
N ALA A 65 11.14 6.52 2.33
CA ALA A 65 11.53 7.85 1.82
C ALA A 65 11.54 8.93 2.90
N HIS A 66 10.60 8.87 3.85
CA HIS A 66 10.39 9.91 4.85
C HIS A 66 11.23 9.70 6.11
N PHE A 67 11.47 8.43 6.48
CA PHE A 67 12.09 8.06 7.75
C PHE A 67 13.47 7.40 7.62
N GLY A 68 13.90 7.01 6.41
CA GLY A 68 15.26 6.52 6.15
C GLY A 68 15.42 5.00 6.27
N ASP A 69 16.66 4.53 6.09
CA ASP A 69 17.02 3.16 5.71
C ASP A 69 16.60 2.06 6.69
N GLU A 70 16.26 2.39 7.92
CA GLU A 70 15.76 1.44 8.91
C GLU A 70 14.42 0.78 8.51
N PHE A 71 13.67 1.39 7.59
CA PHE A 71 12.39 0.88 7.07
C PHE A 71 12.50 0.12 5.74
N VAL A 72 13.72 -0.06 5.21
CA VAL A 72 13.94 -0.70 3.90
C VAL A 72 13.54 -2.17 3.91
N GLU A 73 13.82 -2.89 5.00
CA GLU A 73 13.51 -4.32 5.09
C GLU A 73 12.00 -4.57 5.18
N ASP A 74 11.23 -3.65 5.77
CA ASP A 74 9.76 -3.73 5.78
C ASP A 74 9.16 -3.56 4.38
N ALA A 75 9.77 -2.69 3.56
CA ALA A 75 9.40 -2.52 2.15
C ALA A 75 9.78 -3.73 1.32
N LEU A 76 11.01 -4.22 1.50
CA LEU A 76 11.55 -5.37 0.78
C LEU A 76 10.88 -6.70 1.17
N GLY A 77 10.29 -6.81 2.36
CA GLY A 77 9.56 -8.00 2.78
C GLY A 77 8.21 -8.20 2.08
N ILE A 78 7.65 -7.16 1.43
CA ILE A 78 6.39 -7.25 0.67
C ILE A 78 6.63 -7.74 -0.76
N VAL A 79 7.79 -7.40 -1.31
CA VAL A 79 8.21 -7.86 -2.63
C VAL A 79 8.98 -9.16 -2.47
N GLU A 80 8.77 -10.15 -3.35
CA GLU A 80 9.68 -11.31 -3.41
C GLU A 80 11.15 -10.84 -3.54
N PRO A 81 11.98 -10.96 -2.49
CA PRO A 81 13.26 -10.28 -2.46
C PRO A 81 14.16 -10.72 -3.60
N GLU A 82 14.09 -12.00 -3.99
CA GLU A 82 14.88 -12.60 -5.06
C GLU A 82 14.47 -12.12 -6.47
N ILE A 83 13.20 -11.80 -6.68
CA ILE A 83 12.70 -11.32 -7.97
C ILE A 83 12.89 -9.81 -8.11
N PHE A 84 12.72 -9.08 -7.00
CA PHE A 84 12.61 -7.63 -7.05
C PHE A 84 13.89 -6.91 -6.62
N ARG A 85 14.72 -7.42 -5.69
CA ARG A 85 16.03 -6.80 -5.30
C ARG A 85 16.91 -6.44 -6.50
N PRO A 86 17.07 -7.30 -7.54
CA PRO A 86 17.88 -6.97 -8.71
C PRO A 86 17.33 -5.80 -9.54
N THR A 87 16.02 -5.53 -9.44
CA THR A 87 15.34 -4.44 -10.18
C THR A 87 15.53 -3.09 -9.47
N PHE A 88 15.92 -3.07 -8.19
CA PHE A 88 16.03 -1.83 -7.42
C PHE A 88 17.29 -0.98 -7.68
N GLY A 89 18.11 -1.33 -8.67
CA GLY A 89 19.11 -0.44 -9.29
C GLY A 89 19.97 0.42 -8.36
N LYS A 90 20.51 1.53 -8.89
CA LYS A 90 21.13 2.60 -8.09
C LYS A 90 20.20 3.81 -8.07
N GLY A 91 19.55 4.07 -6.94
CA GLY A 91 18.84 5.32 -6.65
C GLY A 91 17.33 5.20 -6.44
N PHE A 92 16.86 5.80 -5.33
CA PHE A 92 15.50 5.82 -4.78
C PHE A 92 14.32 5.93 -5.79
N LYS A 93 14.36 6.91 -6.71
CA LYS A 93 13.18 7.28 -7.51
C LYS A 93 13.00 6.42 -8.76
N THR A 94 14.10 6.03 -9.39
CA THR A 94 14.09 5.25 -10.64
C THR A 94 13.60 3.83 -10.36
N SER A 95 14.08 3.25 -9.27
CA SER A 95 13.81 1.88 -8.84
C SER A 95 12.35 1.63 -8.46
N CYS A 96 11.72 2.57 -7.74
CA CYS A 96 10.29 2.49 -7.42
C CYS A 96 9.43 2.64 -8.67
N LEU A 97 9.76 3.58 -9.55
CA LEU A 97 9.01 3.81 -10.79
C LEU A 97 9.10 2.61 -11.73
N ASP A 98 10.26 1.97 -11.85
CA ASP A 98 10.45 0.80 -12.70
C ASP A 98 9.70 -0.43 -12.16
N LEU A 99 9.66 -0.62 -10.84
CA LEU A 99 8.85 -1.65 -10.21
C LEU A 99 7.36 -1.42 -10.42
N LEU A 100 6.86 -0.21 -10.13
CA LEU A 100 5.45 0.13 -10.32
C LEU A 100 5.01 -0.09 -11.77
N ARG A 101 5.83 0.30 -12.75
CA ARG A 101 5.57 0.06 -14.19
C ARG A 101 5.57 -1.42 -14.56
N LYS A 102 6.43 -2.23 -13.96
CA LYS A 102 6.48 -3.68 -14.20
C LYS A 102 5.24 -4.37 -13.64
N LEU A 103 4.83 -4.00 -12.42
CA LEU A 103 3.63 -4.52 -11.77
C LEU A 103 2.36 -4.09 -12.51
N GLU A 104 2.27 -2.82 -12.95
CA GLU A 104 1.14 -2.32 -13.74
C GLU A 104 0.93 -3.13 -15.03
N LYS A 105 2.02 -3.53 -15.71
CA LYS A 105 1.95 -4.36 -16.92
C LYS A 105 1.49 -5.80 -16.66
N GLN A 106 1.69 -6.32 -15.46
CA GLN A 106 1.29 -7.68 -15.08
C GLN A 106 -0.16 -7.75 -14.57
N LEU A 107 -0.73 -6.60 -14.18
CA LEU A 107 -2.08 -6.48 -13.61
C LEU A 107 -3.12 -5.95 -14.60
N LYS A 108 -2.75 -5.74 -15.87
CA LYS A 108 -3.66 -5.52 -17.01
C LYS A 108 -3.90 -6.83 -17.74
#